data_AF-A0A949ND63-F1
#
_entry.id   AF-A0A949ND63-F1
#
_cell.length_a   1.000
_cell.length_b   1.000
_cell.length_c   1.000
_cell.angle_alpha   90.00
_cell.angle_beta   90.00
_cell.angle_gamma   90.00
#
_symmetry.space_group_name_H-M   'P 1'
#
loop_
_entity.id
_entity.type
_entity.pdbx_description
1 polymer ?
#
loop_
_entity_poly.entity_id
_entity_poly.type
_entity_poly.pdbx_seq_one_letter_code
_entity_poly.pdbx_strand_id
1 'polypeptide(L)'
;MISLIIEKELRDMLRSRKFQLSFIVCSFLIILTFFVGAKNHQLNMSRHESAVRENLRKMEGITDWMEVRNTRVFLPPSPLEALVCGVSNDIGRTIEVSGTGELVTEDSRYNENPVMAVFRFLDLNFIFQIVLSLFAILFVFDAVNGEKERGTLRLIFANSLPRDKFIIGKWAGTMLAVCVPMIVPILVGCLILPLSGVQLSGGEWSRLAIIVLTGFLFFSTFVALSLFISTLSKKSSNAFLALLVVWIFAVLIVPRSAVLLAGNAVEVPSVDEIQAQKTRFRMQSFMEDFEKMDGFKPESTGDPEKAMAEFSQLMEEIHNERDEKLQAFADRLNEERKNRQIVQQKVAFNLARVSPSASFSLA
;
A
#
# COMPACT_ATOMS: atom_id res chain seq x y z
N MET A 1 -31.66 20.04 -22.90
CA MET A 1 -30.86 21.13 -22.32
C MET A 1 -29.54 20.65 -21.72
N ILE A 2 -29.52 19.71 -20.76
CA ILE A 2 -28.26 19.18 -20.19
C ILE A 2 -27.35 18.55 -21.27
N SER A 3 -27.92 17.75 -22.18
CA SER A 3 -27.18 17.15 -23.30
C SER A 3 -26.46 18.18 -24.18
N LEU A 4 -27.01 19.38 -24.37
CA LEU A 4 -26.38 20.44 -25.17
C LEU A 4 -25.17 21.04 -24.46
N ILE A 5 -25.24 21.15 -23.13
CA ILE A 5 -24.10 21.60 -22.30
C ILE A 5 -23.00 20.56 -22.37
N ILE A 6 -23.35 19.27 -22.22
CA ILE A 6 -22.40 18.16 -22.31
C ILE A 6 -21.72 18.16 -23.69
N GLU A 7 -22.48 18.26 -24.78
CA GLU A 7 -21.91 18.24 -26.13
C GLU A 7 -20.98 19.44 -26.39
N LYS A 8 -21.37 20.63 -25.91
CA LYS A 8 -20.50 21.82 -25.97
C LYS A 8 -19.19 21.58 -25.23
N GLU A 9 -19.26 21.14 -23.98
CA GLU A 9 -18.08 20.88 -23.15
C GLU A 9 -17.17 19.81 -23.76
N LEU A 10 -17.77 18.74 -24.32
CA LEU A 10 -17.02 17.68 -24.98
C LEU A 10 -16.24 18.24 -26.17
N ARG A 11 -16.88 19.08 -26.99
CA ARG A 11 -16.26 19.69 -28.18
C ARG A 11 -15.15 20.67 -27.81
N ASP A 12 -15.37 21.48 -26.79
CA ASP A 12 -14.41 22.48 -26.31
C ASP A 12 -13.19 21.80 -25.66
N MET A 13 -13.40 20.75 -24.86
CA MET A 13 -12.31 19.99 -24.25
C MET A 13 -11.53 19.17 -25.27
N LEU A 14 -12.18 18.39 -26.13
CA LEU A 14 -11.49 17.51 -27.08
C LEU A 14 -10.65 18.28 -28.11
N ARG A 15 -11.02 19.53 -28.43
CA ARG A 15 -10.25 20.41 -29.32
C ARG A 15 -9.16 21.21 -28.62
N SER A 16 -9.11 21.19 -27.30
CA SER A 16 -8.12 21.93 -26.53
C SER A 16 -6.72 21.31 -26.66
N ARG A 17 -5.69 22.15 -26.84
CA ARG A 17 -4.28 21.71 -26.78
C ARG A 17 -3.93 21.09 -25.43
N LYS A 18 -4.58 21.58 -24.34
CA LYS A 18 -4.41 21.02 -22.99
C LYS A 18 -4.80 19.53 -22.99
N PHE A 19 -5.93 19.20 -23.62
CA PHE A 19 -6.43 17.83 -23.70
C PHE A 19 -5.51 16.93 -24.52
N GLN A 20 -5.08 17.39 -25.70
CA GLN A 20 -4.18 16.61 -26.55
C GLN A 20 -2.87 16.25 -25.84
N LEU A 21 -2.23 17.23 -25.19
CA LEU A 21 -0.99 17.00 -24.43
C LEU A 21 -1.22 16.04 -23.25
N SER A 22 -2.23 16.29 -22.44
CA SER A 22 -2.56 15.44 -21.30
C SER A 22 -2.90 14.01 -21.74
N PHE A 23 -3.65 13.84 -22.83
CA PHE A 23 -3.99 12.53 -23.37
C PHE A 23 -2.76 11.77 -23.87
N ILE A 24 -1.86 12.42 -24.61
CA ILE A 24 -0.61 11.80 -25.09
C ILE A 24 0.26 11.37 -23.90
N VAL A 25 0.44 12.24 -22.92
CA VAL A 25 1.26 11.96 -21.73
C VAL A 25 0.64 10.81 -20.91
N CYS A 26 -0.66 10.86 -20.62
CA CYS A 26 -1.33 9.77 -19.90
C CYS A 26 -1.30 8.45 -20.66
N SER A 27 -1.58 8.48 -21.97
CA SER A 27 -1.57 7.29 -22.82
C SER A 27 -0.18 6.64 -22.82
N PHE A 28 0.87 7.45 -22.99
CA PHE A 28 2.25 6.98 -22.92
C PHE A 28 2.59 6.38 -21.55
N LEU A 29 2.25 7.08 -20.45
CA LEU A 29 2.52 6.59 -19.10
C LEU A 29 1.77 5.29 -18.79
N ILE A 30 0.49 5.19 -19.17
CA ILE A 30 -0.31 3.98 -18.97
C ILE A 30 0.32 2.82 -19.76
N ILE A 31 0.58 2.99 -21.05
CA ILE A 31 1.17 1.93 -21.88
C ILE A 31 2.54 1.52 -21.34
N LEU A 32 3.37 2.49 -20.93
CA LEU A 32 4.67 2.23 -20.31
C LEU A 32 4.52 1.43 -19.02
N THR A 33 3.58 1.77 -18.15
CA THR A 33 3.31 1.03 -16.91
C THR A 33 2.88 -0.41 -17.20
N PHE A 34 1.99 -0.64 -18.16
CA PHE A 34 1.60 -2.00 -18.55
C PHE A 34 2.78 -2.80 -19.11
N PHE A 35 3.61 -2.18 -19.94
CA PHE A 35 4.79 -2.84 -20.53
C PHE A 35 5.86 -3.17 -19.48
N VAL A 36 6.25 -2.18 -18.66
CA VAL A 36 7.24 -2.34 -17.59
C VAL A 36 6.73 -3.33 -16.55
N GLY A 37 5.45 -3.25 -16.19
CA GLY A 37 4.79 -4.17 -15.28
C GLY A 37 4.86 -5.62 -15.78
N ALA A 38 4.49 -5.85 -17.03
CA ALA A 38 4.53 -7.19 -17.62
C ALA A 38 5.95 -7.77 -17.64
N LYS A 39 6.95 -6.94 -17.99
CA LYS A 39 8.37 -7.34 -17.95
C LYS A 39 8.84 -7.64 -16.52
N ASN A 40 8.47 -6.81 -15.56
CA ASN A 40 8.83 -7.02 -14.16
C ASN A 40 8.21 -8.32 -13.60
N HIS A 41 6.97 -8.64 -13.97
CA HIS A 41 6.34 -9.90 -13.58
C HIS A 41 7.07 -11.11 -14.14
N GLN A 42 7.43 -11.11 -15.44
CA GLN A 42 8.24 -12.18 -16.02
C GLN A 42 9.57 -12.37 -15.29
N LEU A 43 10.26 -11.27 -15.00
CA LEU A 43 11.53 -11.30 -14.26
C LEU A 43 11.35 -11.86 -12.85
N ASN A 44 10.28 -11.46 -12.15
CA ASN A 44 9.99 -11.95 -10.80
C ASN A 44 9.60 -13.43 -10.80
N MET A 45 8.84 -13.88 -11.79
CA MET A 45 8.46 -15.29 -11.95
C MET A 45 9.68 -16.16 -12.21
N SER A 46 10.56 -15.74 -13.13
CA SER A 46 11.80 -16.48 -13.43
C SER A 46 12.75 -16.56 -12.22
N ARG A 47 12.84 -15.48 -11.42
CA ARG A 47 13.59 -15.48 -10.15
C ARG A 47 12.98 -16.45 -9.14
N HIS A 48 11.66 -16.43 -8.98
CA HIS A 48 10.94 -17.34 -8.09
C HIS A 48 11.16 -18.81 -8.48
N GLU A 49 10.97 -19.17 -9.76
CA GLU A 49 11.21 -20.53 -10.25
C GLU A 49 12.66 -20.99 -10.06
N SER A 50 13.62 -20.08 -10.23
CA SER A 50 15.05 -20.39 -10.01
C SER A 50 15.34 -20.64 -8.53
N ALA A 51 14.78 -19.81 -7.64
CA ALA A 51 14.93 -19.96 -6.20
C ALA A 51 14.26 -21.23 -5.66
N VAL A 52 13.06 -21.58 -6.16
CA VAL A 52 12.37 -22.83 -5.80
C VAL A 52 13.17 -24.05 -6.28
N ARG A 53 13.69 -24.03 -7.52
CA ARG A 53 14.55 -25.12 -8.03
C ARG A 53 15.83 -25.29 -7.24
N GLU A 54 16.45 -24.19 -6.81
CA GLU A 54 17.62 -24.25 -5.94
C GLU A 54 17.27 -24.85 -4.58
N ASN A 55 16.14 -24.46 -3.99
CA ASN A 55 15.68 -25.01 -2.72
C ASN A 55 15.38 -26.52 -2.81
N LEU A 56 14.70 -26.95 -3.88
CA LEU A 56 14.45 -28.37 -4.15
C LEU A 56 15.74 -29.18 -4.31
N ARG A 57 16.72 -28.65 -5.05
CA ARG A 57 18.05 -29.29 -5.19
C ARG A 57 18.78 -29.43 -3.86
N LYS A 58 18.65 -28.44 -2.97
CA LYS A 58 19.21 -28.53 -1.61
C LYS A 58 18.51 -29.62 -0.80
N MET A 59 17.20 -29.79 -0.96
CA MET A 59 16.43 -30.80 -0.24
C MET A 59 16.66 -32.24 -0.72
N GLU A 60 16.98 -32.47 -2.01
CA GLU A 60 17.18 -33.82 -2.58
C GLU A 60 18.31 -34.63 -1.91
N GLY A 61 19.24 -33.99 -1.20
CA GLY A 61 20.36 -34.64 -0.50
C GLY A 61 20.27 -34.65 1.02
N ILE A 62 19.22 -34.06 1.61
CA ILE A 62 19.12 -33.89 3.07
C ILE A 62 18.43 -35.10 3.69
N THR A 63 19.13 -35.83 4.54
CA THR A 63 18.59 -36.95 5.33
C THR A 63 18.35 -36.58 6.80
N ASP A 64 18.90 -35.46 7.27
CA ASP A 64 18.75 -34.96 8.64
C ASP A 64 17.71 -33.83 8.70
N TRP A 65 16.74 -33.95 9.60
CA TRP A 65 15.74 -32.93 9.89
C TRP A 65 16.34 -31.60 10.35
N MET A 66 17.57 -31.61 10.89
CA MET A 66 18.22 -30.39 11.35
C MET A 66 18.68 -29.47 10.21
N GLU A 67 19.03 -30.02 9.04
CA GLU A 67 19.47 -29.25 7.87
C GLU A 67 18.30 -28.61 7.09
N VAL A 68 17.08 -29.15 7.25
CA VAL A 68 15.85 -28.60 6.65
C VAL A 68 15.52 -27.20 7.20
N ARG A 69 16.04 -26.85 8.39
CA ARG A 69 15.78 -25.57 9.09
C ARG A 69 16.37 -24.33 8.42
N ASN A 70 17.27 -24.49 7.44
CA ASN A 70 17.85 -23.36 6.69
C ASN A 70 17.19 -23.17 5.32
N THR A 71 16.02 -23.77 5.10
CA THR A 71 15.29 -23.68 3.83
C THR A 71 14.42 -22.43 3.80
N ARG A 72 14.41 -21.74 2.66
CA ARG A 72 13.64 -20.50 2.47
C ARG A 72 12.43 -20.76 1.60
N VAL A 73 11.26 -20.33 2.08
CA VAL A 73 10.00 -20.37 1.32
C VAL A 73 9.81 -19.04 0.62
N PHE A 74 9.65 -19.08 -0.69
CA PHE A 74 9.42 -17.90 -1.52
C PHE A 74 7.93 -17.79 -1.88
N LEU A 75 7.33 -16.63 -1.70
CA LEU A 75 5.94 -16.38 -2.08
C LEU A 75 5.82 -16.15 -3.59
N PRO A 76 4.86 -16.78 -4.31
CA PRO A 76 4.70 -16.57 -5.74
C PRO A 76 4.28 -15.12 -6.06
N PRO A 77 4.79 -14.52 -7.16
CA PRO A 77 4.37 -13.19 -7.57
C PRO A 77 2.96 -13.20 -8.15
N SER A 78 2.10 -12.29 -7.70
CA SER A 78 0.75 -12.15 -8.28
C SER A 78 0.83 -11.40 -9.62
N PRO A 79 -0.03 -11.72 -10.61
CA PRO A 79 0.02 -11.06 -11.91
C PRO A 79 -0.50 -9.61 -11.87
N LEU A 80 -1.40 -9.26 -10.95
CA LEU A 80 -1.88 -7.88 -10.77
C LEU A 80 -0.86 -6.95 -10.12
N GLU A 81 0.09 -7.50 -9.36
CA GLU A 81 1.20 -6.73 -8.78
C GLU A 81 2.04 -6.03 -9.84
N ALA A 82 2.08 -6.58 -11.05
CA ALA A 82 2.69 -5.96 -12.22
C ALA A 82 2.18 -4.54 -12.47
N LEU A 83 0.89 -4.29 -12.18
CA LEU A 83 0.19 -3.05 -12.51
C LEU A 83 -0.04 -2.16 -11.30
N VAL A 84 -0.28 -2.77 -10.13
CA VAL A 84 -0.47 -2.08 -8.87
C VAL A 84 0.33 -2.83 -7.82
N CYS A 85 1.46 -2.26 -7.41
CA CYS A 85 2.34 -2.92 -6.45
C CYS A 85 1.70 -3.05 -5.07
N GLY A 86 0.82 -2.11 -4.69
CA GLY A 86 0.15 -2.11 -3.40
C GLY A 86 1.15 -2.17 -2.25
N VAL A 87 0.98 -3.16 -1.36
CA VAL A 87 1.88 -3.46 -0.23
C VAL A 87 2.95 -4.50 -0.57
N SER A 88 2.96 -5.04 -1.80
CA SER A 88 3.78 -6.20 -2.18
C SER A 88 5.28 -5.90 -2.22
N ASN A 89 5.65 -4.62 -2.32
CA ASN A 89 7.04 -4.16 -2.22
C ASN A 89 7.43 -3.75 -0.78
N ASP A 90 6.45 -3.52 0.09
CA ASP A 90 6.66 -3.18 1.50
C ASP A 90 6.84 -4.43 2.37
N ILE A 91 6.19 -5.54 1.99
CA ILE A 91 6.21 -6.81 2.71
C ILE A 91 7.33 -7.72 2.16
N GLY A 92 8.03 -8.42 3.07
CA GLY A 92 9.03 -9.42 2.69
C GLY A 92 8.40 -10.62 2.00
N ARG A 93 9.05 -11.15 0.97
CA ARG A 93 8.52 -12.26 0.14
C ARG A 93 9.18 -13.61 0.42
N THR A 94 10.16 -13.62 1.30
CA THR A 94 10.93 -14.81 1.65
C THR A 94 10.74 -15.08 3.13
N ILE A 95 10.48 -16.32 3.50
CA ILE A 95 10.36 -16.74 4.90
C ILE A 95 11.38 -17.84 5.13
N GLU A 96 12.25 -17.66 6.11
CA GLU A 96 13.15 -18.74 6.55
C GLU A 96 12.39 -19.71 7.48
N VAL A 97 12.47 -21.01 7.18
CA VAL A 97 11.74 -22.04 7.91
C VAL A 97 12.49 -22.38 9.20
N SER A 98 12.20 -21.67 10.29
CA SER A 98 12.70 -22.05 11.60
C SER A 98 11.84 -23.15 12.24
N GLY A 99 12.48 -24.15 12.88
CA GLY A 99 11.78 -25.20 13.63
C GLY A 99 11.15 -24.73 14.95
N THR A 100 11.51 -23.52 15.41
CA THR A 100 10.99 -22.90 16.64
C THR A 100 11.02 -21.38 16.51
N GLY A 101 9.97 -20.70 17.00
CA GLY A 101 9.89 -19.24 17.01
C GLY A 101 8.97 -18.65 15.95
N GLU A 102 8.97 -17.32 15.87
CA GLU A 102 8.09 -16.56 14.98
C GLU A 102 8.65 -16.54 13.56
N LEU A 103 7.80 -16.80 12.56
CA LEU A 103 8.17 -16.70 11.15
C LEU A 103 8.24 -15.22 10.76
N VAL A 104 9.44 -14.75 10.43
CA VAL A 104 9.67 -13.38 9.98
C VAL A 104 9.79 -13.37 8.46
N THR A 105 9.09 -12.43 7.82
CA THR A 105 9.24 -12.19 6.39
C THR A 105 10.48 -11.34 6.13
N GLU A 106 11.37 -11.83 5.29
CA GLU A 106 12.60 -11.17 4.83
C GLU A 106 12.47 -10.77 3.34
N ASP A 107 13.43 -10.01 2.81
CA ASP A 107 13.46 -9.58 1.40
C ASP A 107 12.31 -8.61 1.03
N SER A 108 12.15 -7.57 1.86
CA SER A 108 11.28 -6.42 1.54
C SER A 108 12.06 -5.44 0.67
N ARG A 109 11.64 -5.27 -0.59
CA ARG A 109 12.35 -4.43 -1.58
C ARG A 109 12.54 -2.98 -1.14
N TYR A 110 11.55 -2.41 -0.45
CA TYR A 110 11.64 -1.03 0.04
C TYR A 110 12.35 -0.89 1.38
N ASN A 111 12.37 -1.94 2.21
CA ASN A 111 13.11 -1.92 3.47
C ASN A 111 14.61 -2.12 3.23
N GLU A 112 14.98 -3.00 2.31
CA GLU A 112 16.39 -3.30 2.01
C GLU A 112 17.07 -2.26 1.13
N ASN A 113 16.30 -1.60 0.24
CA ASN A 113 16.84 -0.59 -0.66
C ASN A 113 16.07 0.74 -0.56
N PRO A 114 16.49 1.65 0.34
CA PRO A 114 15.83 2.94 0.56
C PRO A 114 15.73 3.79 -0.71
N VAL A 115 16.67 3.63 -1.64
CA VAL A 115 16.64 4.34 -2.93
C VAL A 115 15.44 3.90 -3.75
N MET A 116 15.14 2.59 -3.80
CA MET A 116 13.95 2.08 -4.48
C MET A 116 12.65 2.54 -3.81
N ALA A 117 12.66 2.72 -2.48
CA ALA A 117 11.51 3.24 -1.74
C ALA A 117 11.21 4.71 -2.09
N VAL A 118 12.24 5.54 -2.29
CA VAL A 118 12.09 6.95 -2.68
C VAL A 118 11.56 7.10 -4.11
N PHE A 119 12.10 6.33 -5.05
CA PHE A 119 11.75 6.44 -6.48
C PHE A 119 10.50 5.66 -6.89
N ARG A 120 9.73 5.10 -5.95
CA ARG A 120 8.47 4.34 -6.08
C ARG A 120 8.02 4.09 -7.53
N PHE A 121 8.02 2.83 -7.95
CA PHE A 121 7.72 2.44 -9.34
C PHE A 121 6.46 3.09 -9.93
N LEU A 122 6.53 3.42 -11.22
CA LEU A 122 5.40 3.91 -12.01
C LEU A 122 4.33 2.81 -12.15
N ASP A 123 3.34 2.83 -11.27
CA ASP A 123 2.20 1.92 -11.27
C ASP A 123 0.89 2.66 -11.61
N LEU A 124 -0.20 1.92 -11.83
CA LEU A 124 -1.49 2.54 -12.15
C LEU A 124 -2.00 3.43 -11.01
N ASN A 125 -1.73 3.04 -9.76
CA ASN A 125 -2.11 3.81 -8.59
C ASN A 125 -1.47 5.21 -8.64
N PHE A 126 -0.16 5.29 -8.92
CA PHE A 126 0.55 6.56 -9.10
C PHE A 126 -0.06 7.42 -10.22
N ILE A 127 -0.42 6.81 -11.37
CA ILE A 127 -1.04 7.53 -12.48
C ILE A 127 -2.39 8.13 -12.07
N PHE A 128 -3.26 7.36 -11.41
CA PHE A 128 -4.54 7.88 -10.93
C PHE A 128 -4.36 8.94 -9.83
N GLN A 129 -3.52 8.64 -8.83
CA GLN A 129 -3.36 9.45 -7.62
C GLN A 129 -2.66 10.78 -7.89
N ILE A 130 -1.64 10.80 -8.74
CA ILE A 130 -0.80 11.98 -9.00
C ILE A 130 -1.13 12.62 -10.34
N VAL A 131 -1.04 11.86 -11.44
CA VAL A 131 -1.11 12.43 -12.79
C VAL A 131 -2.54 12.86 -13.14
N LEU A 132 -3.51 11.98 -12.96
CA LEU A 132 -4.90 12.27 -13.30
C LEU A 132 -5.53 13.29 -12.35
N SER A 133 -5.19 13.30 -11.06
CA SER A 133 -5.68 14.33 -10.14
C SER A 133 -5.16 15.73 -10.49
N LEU A 134 -3.90 15.87 -10.92
CA LEU A 134 -3.36 17.13 -11.44
C LEU A 134 -4.05 17.55 -12.75
N PHE A 135 -4.29 16.61 -13.66
CA PHE A 135 -5.02 16.90 -14.89
C PHE A 135 -6.48 17.27 -14.64
N ALA A 136 -7.14 16.69 -13.64
CA ALA A 136 -8.48 17.09 -13.23
C ALA A 136 -8.53 18.60 -12.91
N ILE A 137 -7.54 19.09 -12.17
CA ILE A 137 -7.39 20.51 -11.84
C ILE A 137 -7.13 21.32 -13.11
N LEU A 138 -6.19 20.89 -13.95
CA LEU A 138 -5.81 21.61 -15.17
C LEU A 138 -6.97 21.78 -16.16
N PHE A 139 -7.90 20.83 -16.21
CA PHE A 139 -9.07 20.88 -17.08
C PHE A 139 -10.20 21.76 -16.55
N VAL A 140 -10.27 21.94 -15.23
CA VAL A 140 -11.51 22.42 -14.58
C VAL A 140 -11.30 23.71 -13.79
N PHE A 141 -10.06 24.12 -13.51
CA PHE A 141 -9.78 25.34 -12.75
C PHE A 141 -10.41 26.60 -13.36
N ASP A 142 -10.47 26.67 -14.71
CA ASP A 142 -11.03 27.79 -15.48
C ASP A 142 -12.48 27.55 -15.95
N ALA A 143 -13.15 26.48 -15.50
CA ALA A 143 -14.42 26.04 -16.05
C ALA A 143 -15.60 27.02 -15.83
N VAL A 144 -15.66 27.70 -14.68
CA VAL A 144 -16.74 28.64 -14.34
C VAL A 144 -16.24 30.08 -14.28
N ASN A 145 -15.16 30.33 -13.55
CA ASN A 145 -14.49 31.64 -13.52
C ASN A 145 -13.98 32.09 -14.91
N GLY A 146 -13.53 31.19 -15.78
CA GLY A 146 -13.14 31.54 -17.15
C GLY A 146 -14.31 32.03 -17.99
N GLU A 147 -15.53 31.52 -17.76
CA GLU A 147 -16.76 32.06 -18.36
C GLU A 147 -17.21 33.38 -17.70
N LYS A 148 -16.93 33.57 -16.40
CA LYS A 148 -17.15 34.86 -15.73
C LYS A 148 -16.25 35.95 -16.31
N GLU A 149 -14.97 35.65 -16.51
CA GLU A 149 -13.98 36.59 -17.07
C GLU A 149 -14.32 37.00 -18.50
N ARG A 150 -14.79 36.05 -19.32
CA ARG A 150 -15.24 36.32 -20.70
C ARG A 150 -16.62 36.99 -20.78
N GLY A 151 -17.31 37.16 -19.65
CA GLY A 151 -18.68 37.70 -19.59
C GLY A 151 -19.77 36.77 -20.14
N THR A 152 -19.42 35.59 -20.65
CA THR A 152 -20.36 34.63 -21.26
C THR A 152 -21.29 34.01 -20.22
N LEU A 153 -20.88 33.94 -18.96
CA LEU A 153 -21.73 33.38 -17.90
C LEU A 153 -23.03 34.17 -17.70
N ARG A 154 -23.00 35.50 -17.85
CA ARG A 154 -24.20 36.34 -17.76
C ARG A 154 -25.17 36.08 -18.91
N LEU A 155 -24.64 35.82 -20.11
CA LEU A 155 -25.43 35.47 -21.29
C LEU A 155 -26.09 34.09 -21.15
N ILE A 156 -25.38 33.12 -20.56
CA ILE A 156 -25.92 31.77 -20.32
C ILE A 156 -27.11 31.83 -19.34
N PHE A 157 -26.98 32.59 -18.24
CA PHE A 157 -28.06 32.74 -17.25
C PHE A 157 -29.13 33.77 -17.61
N ALA A 158 -28.98 34.52 -18.70
CA ALA A 158 -30.08 35.29 -19.28
C ALA A 158 -31.14 34.37 -19.94
N ASN A 159 -30.74 33.14 -20.30
CA ASN A 159 -31.67 32.09 -20.68
C ASN A 159 -32.21 31.37 -19.42
N SER A 160 -33.37 30.72 -19.55
CA SER A 160 -34.01 29.95 -18.45
C SER A 160 -33.27 28.62 -18.17
N LEU A 161 -32.00 28.73 -17.76
CA LEU A 161 -31.16 27.60 -17.40
C LEU A 161 -30.90 27.61 -15.87
N PRO A 162 -31.34 26.58 -15.14
CA PRO A 162 -31.11 26.53 -13.70
C PRO A 162 -29.65 26.14 -13.39
N ARG A 163 -29.14 26.63 -12.25
CA ARG A 163 -27.71 26.58 -11.89
C ARG A 163 -27.21 25.16 -11.61
N ASP A 164 -28.07 24.31 -11.06
CA ASP A 164 -27.83 22.88 -10.83
C ASP A 164 -27.52 22.14 -12.13
N LYS A 165 -28.35 22.34 -13.17
CA LYS A 165 -28.17 21.69 -14.48
C LYS A 165 -26.90 22.17 -15.19
N PHE A 166 -26.50 23.41 -14.98
CA PHE A 166 -25.25 23.94 -15.49
C PHE A 166 -24.02 23.25 -14.87
N ILE A 167 -23.98 23.13 -13.54
CA ILE A 167 -22.86 22.49 -12.83
C ILE A 167 -22.79 20.99 -13.15
N ILE A 168 -23.92 20.28 -13.11
CA ILE A 168 -23.98 18.85 -13.45
C ILE A 168 -23.57 18.62 -14.91
N GLY A 169 -24.02 19.49 -15.83
CA GLY A 169 -23.64 19.43 -17.23
C GLY A 169 -22.13 19.60 -17.44
N LYS A 170 -21.49 20.54 -16.73
CA LYS A 170 -20.03 20.70 -16.76
C LYS A 170 -19.31 19.49 -16.19
N TRP A 171 -19.72 19.01 -15.01
CA TRP A 171 -19.11 17.84 -14.39
C TRP A 171 -19.22 16.60 -15.29
N ALA A 172 -20.41 16.30 -15.82
CA ALA A 172 -20.63 15.16 -16.69
C ALA A 172 -19.91 15.30 -18.04
N GLY A 173 -19.87 16.51 -18.60
CA GLY A 173 -19.11 16.81 -19.81
C GLY A 173 -17.62 16.54 -19.63
N THR A 174 -17.02 17.02 -18.54
CA THR A 174 -15.61 16.74 -18.20
C THR A 174 -15.36 15.26 -17.94
N MET A 175 -16.23 14.58 -17.18
CA MET A 175 -16.10 13.14 -16.94
C MET A 175 -16.09 12.35 -18.25
N LEU A 176 -17.05 12.61 -19.15
CA LEU A 176 -17.12 11.90 -20.43
C LEU A 176 -15.96 12.25 -21.34
N ALA A 177 -15.57 13.53 -21.42
CA ALA A 177 -14.49 13.98 -22.28
C ALA A 177 -13.13 13.39 -21.89
N VAL A 178 -12.90 13.11 -20.61
CA VAL A 178 -11.62 12.57 -20.13
C VAL A 178 -11.67 11.04 -19.98
N CYS A 179 -12.68 10.49 -19.29
CA CYS A 179 -12.72 9.06 -18.99
C CYS A 179 -12.90 8.20 -20.24
N VAL A 180 -13.75 8.61 -21.19
CA VAL A 180 -14.01 7.80 -22.40
C VAL A 180 -12.75 7.63 -23.25
N PRO A 181 -12.01 8.69 -23.60
CA PRO A 181 -10.74 8.51 -24.31
C PRO A 181 -9.70 7.74 -23.49
N MET A 182 -9.66 7.93 -22.17
CA MET A 182 -8.68 7.26 -21.30
C MET A 182 -8.88 5.74 -21.20
N ILE A 183 -10.07 5.22 -21.54
CA ILE A 183 -10.29 3.78 -21.65
C ILE A 183 -9.45 3.16 -22.77
N VAL A 184 -9.16 3.89 -23.86
CA VAL A 184 -8.38 3.39 -25.00
C VAL A 184 -6.98 2.93 -24.60
N PRO A 185 -6.11 3.75 -23.98
CA PRO A 185 -4.79 3.28 -23.55
C PRO A 185 -4.85 2.18 -22.48
N ILE A 186 -5.89 2.15 -21.65
CA ILE A 186 -6.09 1.06 -20.67
C ILE A 186 -6.38 -0.25 -21.40
N LEU A 187 -7.26 -0.25 -22.40
CA LEU A 187 -7.57 -1.44 -23.22
C LEU A 187 -6.35 -1.91 -24.01
N VAL A 188 -5.58 -0.99 -24.59
CA VAL A 188 -4.30 -1.31 -25.25
C VAL A 188 -3.33 -1.95 -24.26
N GLY A 189 -3.20 -1.38 -23.05
CA GLY A 189 -2.40 -1.95 -21.97
C GLY A 189 -2.85 -3.36 -21.59
N CYS A 190 -4.15 -3.58 -21.47
CA CYS A 190 -4.73 -4.89 -21.18
C CYS A 190 -4.36 -5.93 -22.24
N LEU A 191 -4.27 -5.53 -23.52
CA LEU A 191 -3.85 -6.41 -24.62
C LEU A 191 -2.35 -6.76 -24.55
N ILE A 192 -1.50 -5.89 -23.98
CA ILE A 192 -0.06 -6.12 -23.83
C ILE A 192 0.25 -7.24 -22.82
N LEU A 193 -0.58 -7.42 -21.80
CA LEU A 193 -0.38 -8.42 -20.75
C LEU A 193 -0.32 -9.87 -21.26
N PRO A 194 -1.33 -10.39 -21.98
CA PRO A 194 -1.29 -11.75 -22.50
C PRO A 194 -0.19 -11.93 -23.55
N LEU A 195 0.10 -10.91 -24.36
CA LEU A 195 1.21 -10.93 -25.33
C LEU A 195 2.57 -11.05 -24.64
N SER A 196 2.67 -10.53 -23.42
CA SER A 196 3.86 -10.61 -22.57
C SER A 196 3.81 -11.82 -21.63
N GLY A 197 2.98 -12.83 -21.89
CA GLY A 197 2.92 -14.06 -21.09
C GLY A 197 2.33 -13.89 -19.69
N VAL A 198 1.74 -12.74 -19.37
CA VAL A 198 1.00 -12.53 -18.12
C VAL A 198 -0.44 -12.97 -18.34
N GLN A 199 -0.78 -14.18 -17.91
CA GLN A 199 -2.13 -14.72 -18.01
C GLN A 199 -2.93 -14.30 -16.78
N LEU A 200 -3.93 -13.45 -16.99
CA LEU A 200 -4.87 -13.03 -15.95
C LEU A 200 -6.08 -13.96 -15.92
N SER A 201 -6.42 -14.44 -14.72
CA SER A 201 -7.67 -15.13 -14.44
C SER A 201 -8.88 -14.20 -14.57
N GLY A 202 -10.08 -14.73 -14.80
CA GLY A 202 -11.32 -13.94 -14.86
C GLY A 202 -11.56 -13.09 -13.61
N GLY A 203 -11.20 -13.61 -12.42
CA GLY A 203 -11.28 -12.84 -11.17
C GLY A 203 -10.30 -11.67 -11.10
N GLU A 204 -9.17 -11.77 -11.80
CA GLU A 204 -8.16 -10.71 -11.83
C GLU A 204 -8.53 -9.60 -12.81
N TRP A 205 -9.15 -9.96 -13.94
CA TRP A 205 -9.80 -9.00 -14.83
C TRP A 205 -10.87 -8.18 -14.12
N SER A 206 -11.71 -8.82 -13.29
CA SER A 206 -12.70 -8.07 -12.51
C SER A 206 -12.06 -7.15 -11.47
N ARG A 207 -10.97 -7.56 -10.82
CA ARG A 207 -10.22 -6.70 -9.90
C ARG A 207 -9.59 -5.52 -10.60
N LEU A 208 -9.01 -5.71 -11.79
CA LEU A 208 -8.47 -4.63 -12.61
C LEU A 208 -9.56 -3.62 -13.00
N ALA A 209 -10.75 -4.11 -13.38
CA ALA A 209 -11.88 -3.24 -13.69
C ALA A 209 -12.32 -2.41 -12.47
N ILE A 210 -12.33 -3.00 -11.26
CA ILE A 210 -12.62 -2.30 -10.01
C ILE A 210 -11.56 -1.23 -9.73
N ILE A 211 -10.26 -1.53 -9.90
CA ILE A 211 -9.17 -0.56 -9.72
C ILE A 211 -9.36 0.65 -10.64
N VAL A 212 -9.63 0.40 -11.93
CA VAL A 212 -9.87 1.46 -12.92
C VAL A 212 -11.12 2.28 -12.58
N LEU A 213 -12.21 1.62 -12.14
CA LEU A 213 -13.44 2.28 -11.73
C LEU A 213 -13.20 3.19 -10.51
N THR A 214 -12.54 2.68 -9.47
CA THR A 214 -12.18 3.45 -8.26
C THR A 214 -11.24 4.60 -8.64
N GLY A 215 -10.34 4.41 -9.60
CA GLY A 215 -9.49 5.47 -10.15
C GLY A 215 -10.27 6.59 -10.83
N PHE A 216 -11.31 6.27 -11.62
CA PHE A 216 -12.20 7.27 -12.20
C PHE A 216 -13.10 7.95 -11.18
N LEU A 217 -13.56 7.23 -10.15
CA LEU A 217 -14.29 7.84 -9.02
C LEU A 217 -13.39 8.82 -8.27
N PHE A 218 -12.13 8.46 -8.02
CA PHE A 218 -11.13 9.35 -7.43
C PHE A 218 -10.91 10.60 -8.29
N PHE A 219 -10.71 10.45 -9.60
CA PHE A 219 -10.63 11.56 -10.55
C PHE A 219 -11.86 12.49 -10.46
N SER A 220 -13.05 11.89 -10.30
CA SER A 220 -14.31 12.62 -10.15
C SER A 220 -14.36 13.53 -8.94
N THR A 221 -13.78 13.11 -7.80
CA THR A 221 -13.69 13.95 -6.60
C THR A 221 -12.89 15.23 -6.86
N PHE A 222 -11.78 15.13 -7.58
CA PHE A 222 -10.95 16.30 -7.93
C PHE A 222 -11.61 17.19 -8.97
N VAL A 223 -12.37 16.65 -9.93
CA VAL A 223 -13.17 17.46 -10.85
C VAL A 223 -14.26 18.23 -10.09
N ALA A 224 -14.96 17.58 -9.16
CA ALA A 224 -15.97 18.25 -8.33
C ALA A 224 -15.37 19.35 -7.45
N LEU A 225 -14.23 19.08 -6.82
CA LEU A 225 -13.47 20.06 -6.02
C LEU A 225 -12.99 21.24 -6.87
N SER A 226 -12.52 20.96 -8.09
CA SER A 226 -12.07 21.99 -9.04
C SER A 226 -13.20 22.87 -9.52
N LEU A 227 -14.37 22.29 -9.83
CA LEU A 227 -15.57 23.05 -10.15
C LEU A 227 -15.99 23.93 -8.96
N PHE A 228 -15.98 23.40 -7.74
CA PHE A 228 -16.32 24.15 -6.54
C PHE A 228 -15.42 25.39 -6.37
N ILE A 229 -14.10 25.23 -6.42
CA ILE A 229 -13.17 26.35 -6.28
C ILE A 229 -13.28 27.33 -7.48
N SER A 230 -13.52 26.84 -8.69
CA SER A 230 -13.77 27.68 -9.87
C SER A 230 -15.03 28.54 -9.71
N THR A 231 -16.08 28.02 -9.05
CA THR A 231 -17.30 28.80 -8.78
C THR A 231 -17.10 29.90 -7.74
N LEU A 232 -16.22 29.70 -6.75
CA LEU A 232 -15.91 30.67 -5.71
C LEU A 232 -14.97 31.78 -6.21
N SER A 233 -14.09 31.44 -7.15
CA SER A 233 -13.06 32.34 -7.63
C SER A 233 -13.58 33.35 -8.65
N LYS A 234 -13.01 34.56 -8.62
CA LYS A 234 -13.26 35.60 -9.64
C LYS A 234 -12.26 35.55 -10.78
N LYS A 235 -11.00 35.18 -10.48
CA LYS A 235 -9.91 35.09 -11.46
C LYS A 235 -9.46 33.64 -11.66
N SER A 236 -9.13 33.27 -12.89
CA SER A 236 -8.66 31.92 -13.27
C SER A 236 -7.33 31.57 -12.59
N SER A 237 -6.38 32.51 -12.53
CA SER A 237 -5.07 32.30 -11.88
C SER A 237 -5.19 32.02 -10.38
N ASN A 238 -6.10 32.71 -9.67
CA ASN A 238 -6.30 32.50 -8.24
C ASN A 238 -6.91 31.12 -7.94
N ALA A 239 -7.85 30.66 -8.80
CA ALA A 239 -8.43 29.33 -8.66
C ALA A 239 -7.39 28.24 -8.85
N PHE A 240 -6.52 28.37 -9.85
CA PHE A 240 -5.45 27.41 -10.11
C PHE A 240 -4.49 27.31 -8.92
N LEU A 241 -4.02 28.45 -8.39
CA LEU A 241 -3.13 28.46 -7.22
C LEU A 241 -3.79 27.86 -5.99
N ALA A 242 -5.05 28.23 -5.71
CA ALA A 242 -5.79 27.67 -4.58
C ALA A 242 -5.97 26.15 -4.71
N LEU A 243 -6.31 25.66 -5.91
CA LEU A 243 -6.46 24.23 -6.18
C LEU A 243 -5.14 23.48 -6.01
N LEU A 244 -4.03 24.06 -6.46
CA LEU A 244 -2.71 23.45 -6.32
C LEU A 244 -2.32 23.31 -4.84
N VAL A 245 -2.58 24.34 -4.02
CA VAL A 245 -2.36 24.25 -2.56
C VAL A 245 -3.24 23.15 -1.96
N VAL A 246 -4.54 23.16 -2.22
CA VAL A 246 -5.46 22.14 -1.69
C VAL A 246 -5.05 20.73 -2.13
N TRP A 247 -4.60 20.58 -3.38
CA TRP A 247 -4.08 19.32 -3.90
C TRP A 247 -2.83 18.84 -3.17
N ILE A 248 -1.85 19.71 -2.94
CA ILE A 248 -0.62 19.35 -2.18
C ILE A 248 -1.01 18.86 -0.78
N PHE A 249 -1.93 19.57 -0.11
CA PHE A 249 -2.39 19.15 1.21
C PHE A 249 -3.12 17.80 1.15
N ALA A 250 -4.07 17.64 0.22
CA ALA A 250 -4.86 16.44 0.10
C ALA A 250 -4.02 15.22 -0.30
N VAL A 251 -3.14 15.32 -1.29
CA VAL A 251 -2.44 14.17 -1.88
C VAL A 251 -1.11 13.87 -1.19
N LEU A 252 -0.38 14.88 -0.72
CA LEU A 252 0.97 14.70 -0.18
C LEU A 252 1.02 14.85 1.34
N ILE A 253 0.51 15.96 1.87
CA ILE A 253 0.73 16.32 3.28
C ILE A 253 -0.14 15.47 4.20
N VAL A 254 -1.46 15.43 3.99
CA VAL A 254 -2.42 14.76 4.89
C VAL A 254 -2.11 13.26 5.06
N PRO A 255 -1.86 12.47 4.00
CA PRO A 255 -1.55 11.05 4.17
C PRO A 255 -0.26 10.82 4.97
N ARG A 256 0.78 11.66 4.76
CA ARG A 256 2.06 11.53 5.46
C ARG A 256 1.97 12.01 6.91
N SER A 257 1.29 13.13 7.16
CA SER A 257 1.11 13.65 8.51
C SER A 257 0.23 12.74 9.36
N ALA A 258 -0.78 12.08 8.77
CA ALA A 258 -1.60 11.11 9.48
C ALA A 258 -0.77 9.95 10.06
N VAL A 259 0.17 9.42 9.28
CA VAL A 259 1.08 8.35 9.74
C VAL A 259 2.02 8.86 10.84
N LEU A 260 2.60 10.05 10.68
CA LEU A 260 3.50 10.64 11.69
C LEU A 260 2.79 10.95 13.00
N LEU A 261 1.58 11.52 12.93
CA LEU A 261 0.78 11.83 14.12
C LEU A 261 0.32 10.56 14.83
N ALA A 262 -0.02 9.50 14.10
CA ALA A 262 -0.34 8.21 14.70
C ALA A 262 0.90 7.58 15.38
N GLY A 263 2.07 7.71 14.76
CA GLY A 263 3.36 7.31 15.33
C GLY A 263 3.63 7.93 16.69
N ASN A 264 3.36 9.23 16.83
CA ASN A 264 3.56 9.97 18.08
C ASN A 264 2.43 9.75 19.10
N ALA A 265 1.21 9.44 18.65
CA ALA A 265 0.05 9.25 19.53
C ALA A 265 0.04 7.86 20.20
N VAL A 266 0.61 6.85 19.54
CA VAL A 266 0.68 5.48 20.05
C VAL A 266 2.11 4.99 19.92
N GLU A 267 2.83 4.97 21.04
CA GLU A 267 4.17 4.38 21.12
C GLU A 267 4.09 2.86 20.97
N VAL A 268 4.52 2.38 19.82
CA VAL A 268 4.69 0.96 19.54
C VAL A 268 6.16 0.63 19.81
N PRO A 269 6.46 -0.28 20.76
CA PRO A 269 7.84 -0.67 21.04
C PRO A 269 8.50 -1.28 19.80
N SER A 270 9.76 -0.94 19.57
CA SER A 270 10.51 -1.43 18.42
C SER A 270 10.80 -2.93 18.52
N VAL A 271 11.16 -3.59 17.40
CA VAL A 271 11.57 -5.01 17.42
C VAL A 271 12.74 -5.21 18.39
N ASP A 272 13.71 -4.30 18.33
CA ASP A 272 14.92 -4.34 19.15
C ASP A 272 14.61 -4.15 20.64
N GLU A 273 13.66 -3.26 20.98
CA GLU A 273 13.22 -3.09 22.36
C GLU A 273 12.54 -4.34 22.92
N ILE A 274 11.66 -4.98 22.14
CA ILE A 274 11.03 -6.24 22.55
C ILE A 274 12.08 -7.34 22.70
N GLN A 275 13.04 -7.42 21.79
CA GLN A 275 14.10 -8.42 21.85
C GLN A 275 15.05 -8.17 23.03
N ALA A 276 15.31 -6.91 23.37
CA ALA A 276 16.05 -6.53 24.58
C ALA A 276 15.28 -6.91 25.84
N GLN A 277 13.97 -6.69 25.89
CA GLN A 277 13.13 -7.11 27.02
C GLN A 277 13.10 -8.64 27.17
N LYS A 278 12.93 -9.39 26.07
CA LYS A 278 13.01 -10.86 26.07
C LYS A 278 14.37 -11.36 26.55
N THR A 279 15.45 -10.73 26.10
CA THR A 279 16.82 -11.09 26.52
C THR A 279 17.06 -10.81 28.00
N ARG A 280 16.61 -9.67 28.51
CA ARG A 280 16.71 -9.32 29.93
C ARG A 280 15.93 -10.29 30.80
N PHE A 281 14.70 -10.62 30.42
CA PHE A 281 13.87 -11.58 31.14
C PHE A 281 14.51 -12.97 31.15
N ARG A 282 15.07 -13.43 30.01
CA ARG A 282 15.84 -14.68 29.93
C ARG A 282 17.02 -14.71 30.89
N MET A 283 17.78 -13.61 30.98
CA MET A 283 18.90 -13.51 31.92
C MET A 283 18.43 -13.55 33.37
N GLN A 284 17.32 -12.90 33.69
CA GLN A 284 16.75 -12.89 35.04
C GLN A 284 16.26 -14.29 35.45
N SER A 285 15.52 -14.99 34.58
CA SER A 285 15.08 -16.35 34.85
C SER A 285 16.27 -17.30 35.04
N PHE A 286 17.36 -17.12 34.28
CA PHE A 286 18.58 -17.92 34.47
C PHE A 286 19.23 -17.69 35.83
N MET A 287 19.22 -16.45 36.35
CA MET A 287 19.71 -16.16 37.70
C MET A 287 18.83 -16.79 38.79
N GLU A 288 17.50 -16.74 38.62
CA GLU A 288 16.53 -17.37 39.53
C GLU A 288 16.72 -18.90 39.55
N ASP A 289 16.92 -19.51 38.37
CA ASP A 289 17.23 -20.94 38.24
C ASP A 289 18.54 -21.28 38.97
N PHE A 290 19.58 -20.46 38.82
CA PHE A 290 20.87 -20.68 39.48
C PHE A 290 20.76 -20.63 41.00
N GLU A 291 19.96 -19.71 41.54
CA GLU A 291 19.68 -19.64 42.98
C GLU A 291 18.91 -20.87 43.48
N LYS A 292 17.93 -21.37 42.71
CA LYS A 292 17.22 -22.63 43.02
C LYS A 292 18.15 -23.84 43.00
N MET A 293 19.14 -23.87 42.09
CA MET A 293 20.15 -24.92 42.03
C MET A 293 21.13 -24.85 43.22
N ASP A 294 21.61 -23.66 43.59
CA ASP A 294 22.55 -23.47 44.70
C ASP A 294 21.90 -23.79 46.06
N GLY A 295 20.59 -23.54 46.19
CA GLY A 295 19.80 -23.87 47.38
C GLY A 295 19.42 -25.36 47.53
N PHE A 296 19.66 -26.19 46.50
CA PHE A 296 19.25 -27.59 46.51
C PHE A 296 20.14 -28.45 47.42
N LYS A 297 19.52 -29.22 48.32
CA LYS A 297 20.18 -30.24 49.15
C LYS A 297 19.48 -31.58 48.90
N PRO A 298 20.19 -32.63 48.43
CA PRO A 298 19.57 -33.93 48.18
C PRO A 298 19.12 -34.58 49.49
N GLU A 299 17.92 -35.16 49.52
CA GLU A 299 17.41 -35.88 50.70
C GLU A 299 18.15 -37.20 50.91
N SER A 300 18.58 -37.83 49.81
CA SER A 300 19.31 -39.10 49.83
C SER A 300 20.83 -38.90 50.04
N THR A 301 21.22 -38.47 51.25
CA THR A 301 22.64 -38.32 51.63
C THR A 301 23.29 -39.70 51.88
N GLY A 302 23.76 -40.37 50.82
CA GLY A 302 24.50 -41.64 50.92
C GLY A 302 24.55 -42.51 49.65
N ASP A 303 23.57 -42.40 48.76
CA ASP A 303 23.50 -43.12 47.47
C ASP A 303 23.74 -42.13 46.31
N PRO A 304 24.92 -42.16 45.64
CA PRO A 304 25.25 -41.22 44.56
C PRO A 304 24.26 -41.27 43.38
N GLU A 305 23.69 -42.45 43.11
CA GLU A 305 22.80 -42.68 41.97
C GLU A 305 21.40 -42.04 42.17
N LYS A 306 20.87 -42.07 43.41
CA LYS A 306 19.59 -41.43 43.76
C LYS A 306 19.69 -39.91 43.84
N ALA A 307 20.79 -39.40 44.41
CA ALA A 307 21.04 -37.96 44.43
C ALA A 307 21.17 -37.37 43.01
N MET A 308 21.77 -38.14 42.08
CA MET A 308 21.85 -37.75 40.66
C MET A 308 20.47 -37.75 39.97
N ALA A 309 19.60 -38.71 40.29
CA ALA A 309 18.24 -38.78 39.76
C ALA A 309 17.34 -37.64 40.29
N GLU A 310 17.42 -37.32 41.59
CA GLU A 310 16.72 -36.19 42.21
C GLU A 310 17.16 -34.85 41.58
N PHE A 311 18.47 -34.67 41.37
CA PHE A 311 19.00 -33.49 40.69
C PHE A 311 18.55 -33.43 39.22
N SER A 312 18.54 -34.56 38.51
CA SER A 312 18.04 -34.62 37.13
C SER A 312 16.57 -34.24 37.03
N GLN A 313 15.73 -34.68 37.98
CA GLN A 313 14.31 -34.32 38.03
C GLN A 313 14.11 -32.83 38.32
N LEU A 314 14.86 -32.27 39.27
CA LEU A 314 14.85 -30.83 39.54
C LEU A 314 15.26 -30.02 38.30
N MET A 315 16.31 -30.45 37.59
CA MET A 315 16.77 -29.78 36.38
C MET A 315 15.72 -29.82 35.27
N GLU A 316 14.99 -30.93 35.12
CA GLU A 316 13.89 -31.06 34.16
C GLU A 316 12.71 -30.16 34.54
N GLU A 317 12.34 -30.09 35.83
CA GLU A 317 11.28 -29.22 36.32
C GLU A 317 11.61 -27.74 36.14
N ILE A 318 12.84 -27.32 36.51
CA ILE A 318 13.32 -25.95 36.31
C ILE A 318 13.33 -25.60 34.82
N HIS A 319 13.77 -26.51 33.95
CA HIS A 319 13.80 -26.29 32.51
C HIS A 319 12.39 -26.07 31.95
N ASN A 320 11.44 -26.94 32.31
CA ASN A 320 10.06 -26.85 31.87
C ASN A 320 9.38 -25.57 32.40
N GLU A 321 9.56 -25.25 33.68
CA GLU A 321 9.01 -24.03 34.30
C GLU A 321 9.56 -22.76 33.64
N ARG A 322 10.88 -22.73 33.35
CA ARG A 322 11.50 -21.61 32.65
C ARG A 322 10.95 -21.48 31.23
N ASP A 323 10.90 -22.55 30.47
CA ASP A 323 10.48 -22.51 29.08
C ASP A 323 9.02 -22.04 28.96
N GLU A 324 8.14 -22.51 29.87
CA GLU A 324 6.76 -22.03 29.97
C GLU A 324 6.70 -20.53 30.31
N LYS A 325 7.48 -20.07 31.31
CA LYS A 325 7.56 -18.64 31.66
C LYS A 325 8.07 -17.78 30.50
N LEU A 326 9.10 -18.24 29.79
CA LEU A 326 9.69 -17.51 28.66
C LEU A 326 8.71 -17.42 27.49
N GLN A 327 8.02 -18.51 27.15
CA GLN A 327 7.00 -18.52 26.12
C GLN A 327 5.83 -17.60 26.49
N ALA A 328 5.26 -17.75 27.69
CA ALA A 328 4.16 -16.92 28.16
C ALA A 328 4.52 -15.43 28.25
N PHE A 329 5.77 -15.09 28.56
CA PHE A 329 6.24 -13.69 28.52
C PHE A 329 6.42 -13.17 27.10
N ALA A 330 7.01 -13.99 26.21
CA ALA A 330 7.18 -13.64 24.81
C ALA A 330 5.84 -13.42 24.09
N ASP A 331 4.86 -14.29 24.36
CA ASP A 331 3.52 -14.22 23.81
C ASP A 331 2.79 -12.96 24.28
N ARG A 332 2.83 -12.66 25.59
CA ARG A 332 2.25 -11.42 26.13
C ARG A 332 2.84 -10.17 25.51
N LEU A 333 4.16 -10.08 25.37
CA LEU A 333 4.82 -8.92 24.75
C LEU A 333 4.47 -8.79 23.27
N ASN A 334 4.45 -9.90 22.53
CA ASN A 334 4.08 -9.91 21.12
C ASN A 334 2.60 -9.50 20.94
N GLU A 335 1.70 -10.00 21.78
CA GLU A 335 0.28 -9.65 21.77
C GLU A 335 0.06 -8.18 22.13
N GLU A 336 0.72 -7.66 23.17
CA GLU A 336 0.63 -6.25 23.54
C GLU A 336 1.11 -5.35 22.40
N ARG A 337 2.26 -5.67 21.79
CA ARG A 337 2.76 -4.94 20.63
C ARG A 337 1.77 -4.97 19.47
N LYS A 338 1.22 -6.13 19.14
CA LYS A 338 0.22 -6.28 18.08
C LYS A 338 -1.03 -5.45 18.36
N ASN A 339 -1.50 -5.44 19.61
CA ASN A 339 -2.64 -4.63 20.03
C ASN A 339 -2.34 -3.13 19.88
N ARG A 340 -1.16 -2.67 20.30
CA ARG A 340 -0.74 -1.27 20.10
C ARG A 340 -0.61 -0.91 18.62
N GLN A 341 -0.06 -1.80 17.78
CA GLN A 341 0.02 -1.62 16.33
C GLN A 341 -1.37 -1.46 15.70
N ILE A 342 -2.34 -2.29 16.09
CA ILE A 342 -3.72 -2.20 15.60
C ILE A 342 -4.33 -0.84 15.98
N VAL A 343 -4.11 -0.35 17.21
CA VAL A 343 -4.60 0.96 17.64
C VAL A 343 -3.93 2.08 16.84
N GLN A 344 -2.61 2.05 16.70
CA GLN A 344 -1.83 3.01 15.91
C GLN A 344 -2.34 3.07 14.46
N GLN A 345 -2.53 1.90 13.84
CA GLN A 345 -3.04 1.77 12.48
C GLN A 345 -4.47 2.34 12.34
N LYS A 346 -5.36 2.08 13.30
CA LYS A 346 -6.71 2.66 13.32
C LYS A 346 -6.67 4.18 13.41
N VAL A 347 -5.82 4.73 14.28
CA VAL A 347 -5.63 6.19 14.40
C VAL A 347 -5.11 6.77 13.08
N ALA A 348 -4.08 6.16 12.50
CA ALA A 348 -3.51 6.58 11.22
C ALA A 348 -4.56 6.59 10.10
N PHE A 349 -5.34 5.51 9.98
CA PHE A 349 -6.37 5.41 8.94
C PHE A 349 -7.52 6.39 9.15
N ASN A 350 -7.97 6.60 10.38
CA ASN A 350 -9.04 7.57 10.67
C ASN A 350 -8.59 9.00 10.33
N LEU A 351 -7.35 9.37 10.66
CA LEU A 351 -6.78 10.66 10.29
C LEU A 351 -6.59 10.78 8.76
N ALA A 352 -6.12 9.71 8.11
CA ALA A 352 -5.81 9.72 6.69
C ALA A 352 -7.08 9.77 5.82
N ARG A 353 -8.21 9.17 6.24
CA ARG A 353 -9.48 9.11 5.48
C ARG A 353 -10.03 10.48 5.05
N VAL A 354 -9.64 11.57 5.73
CA VAL A 354 -9.98 12.94 5.33
C VAL A 354 -9.44 13.27 3.94
N SER A 355 -8.32 12.66 3.54
CA SER A 355 -7.78 12.77 2.20
C SER A 355 -8.47 11.80 1.24
N PRO A 356 -8.98 12.29 0.09
CA PRO A 356 -9.43 11.42 -1.00
C PRO A 356 -8.33 10.47 -1.49
N SER A 357 -7.07 10.91 -1.39
CA SER A 357 -5.89 10.19 -1.86
C SER A 357 -5.57 8.98 -0.97
N ALA A 358 -5.65 9.17 0.34
CA ALA A 358 -5.51 8.06 1.28
C ALA A 358 -6.66 7.07 1.15
N SER A 359 -7.90 7.55 0.99
CA SER A 359 -9.06 6.68 0.79
C SER A 359 -8.93 5.84 -0.49
N PHE A 360 -8.41 6.42 -1.58
CA PHE A 360 -8.14 5.69 -2.81
C PHE A 360 -7.05 4.63 -2.64
N SER A 361 -5.97 4.92 -1.91
CA SER A 361 -4.90 3.95 -1.67
C SER A 361 -5.29 2.84 -0.68
N LEU A 362 -6.36 3.02 0.10
CA LEU A 362 -6.85 2.07 1.09
C LEU A 362 -8.04 1.21 0.59
N ALA A 363 -8.67 1.62 -0.52
CA ALA A 363 -9.79 0.93 -1.16
C ALA A 363 -9.29 -0.10 -2.17
#